data_AF-A0A1E5CDW8-F1
#
_entry.id   AF-A0A1E5CDW8-F1
#
_cell.length_a   1.000
_cell.length_b   1.000
_cell.length_c   1.000
_cell.angle_alpha   90.00
_cell.angle_beta   90.00
_cell.angle_gamma   90.00
#
_symmetry.space_group_name_H-M   'P 1'
#
loop_
_entity.id
_entity.type
_entity.pdbx_description
1 polymer ?
#
loop_
_entity_poly.entity_id
_entity_poly.type
_entity_poly.pdbx_seq_one_letter_code
_entity_poly.pdbx_strand_id
1 'polypeptide(L)'
;MAKDSKDISVKSRLKEFEQTHQDNIVIQWDPLVVFRHPHYQKNKVALVSGGGSGHEPLHAGFVGEGMLDAACPGEIFTSPSPDQITSAIHQSDTGKGVLLIVKNYQGDRMNFEIAAELSESDTLMVLVNDDATQSDRDSARGLAGVVVVEKMLGAAAERGLTLEALAELGDDIVSRTRTIGVAFSTCSFRKMAGSLESHEVEYGVGIHGELGISRIPRSPINVLIPKMIDDILQSLEAASSQPILMVNGLGAALASDLDLALEEAQKVLAEKGMPVARTLVGTFATTLDTDGISLTVVDARPEWIELWDSPATTPALAIG
;
A
#
# COMPACT_ATOMS: atom_id res chain seq x y z
N MET A 1 -22.64 -5.50 13.41
CA MET A 1 -22.51 -4.47 14.46
C MET A 1 -23.40 -3.31 14.11
N ALA A 2 -24.23 -2.84 15.04
CA ALA A 2 -24.99 -1.61 14.83
C ALA A 2 -24.01 -0.49 14.46
N LYS A 3 -24.25 0.21 13.34
CA LYS A 3 -23.58 1.47 13.00
C LYS A 3 -24.08 2.56 13.97
N ASP A 4 -23.96 2.30 15.27
CA ASP A 4 -24.25 3.29 16.29
C ASP A 4 -23.29 4.45 16.07
N SER A 5 -23.81 5.64 16.31
CA SER A 5 -23.24 6.97 16.10
C SER A 5 -21.96 7.27 16.89
N LYS A 6 -21.09 6.28 17.09
CA LYS A 6 -19.73 6.48 17.58
C LYS A 6 -18.97 7.28 16.51
N ASP A 7 -18.35 8.35 16.98
CA ASP A 7 -17.48 9.21 16.22
C ASP A 7 -16.56 8.40 15.28
N ILE A 8 -16.79 8.55 13.97
CA ILE A 8 -16.07 7.84 12.90
C ILE A 8 -14.71 8.53 12.64
N SER A 9 -14.32 9.50 13.47
CA SER A 9 -13.05 10.19 13.34
C SER A 9 -11.87 9.22 13.34
N VAL A 10 -10.84 9.60 12.59
CA VAL A 10 -9.57 8.88 12.52
C VAL A 10 -9.00 8.65 13.92
N LYS A 11 -9.08 9.66 14.80
CA LYS A 11 -8.60 9.58 16.18
C LYS A 11 -9.32 8.51 17.00
N SER A 12 -10.64 8.40 16.88
CA SER A 12 -11.41 7.40 17.61
C SER A 12 -11.03 5.97 17.18
N ARG A 13 -10.83 5.73 15.88
CA ARG A 13 -10.37 4.44 15.35
C ARG A 13 -8.96 4.08 15.84
N LEU A 14 -8.04 5.05 15.79
CA LEU A 14 -6.65 4.84 16.21
C LEU A 14 -6.52 4.57 17.72
N LYS A 15 -7.45 5.06 18.53
CA LYS A 15 -7.40 4.82 19.98
C LYS A 15 -7.61 3.36 20.33
N GLU A 16 -8.56 2.70 19.67
CA GLU A 16 -8.79 1.25 19.83
C GLU A 16 -7.65 0.44 19.21
N PHE A 17 -7.10 0.92 18.10
CA PHE A 17 -5.93 0.32 17.45
C PHE A 17 -4.68 0.32 18.34
N GLU A 18 -4.33 1.45 18.97
CA GLU A 18 -3.22 1.54 19.92
C GLU A 18 -3.38 0.58 21.10
N GLN A 19 -4.59 0.49 21.67
CA GLN A 19 -4.86 -0.42 22.78
C GLN A 19 -4.68 -1.89 22.40
N THR A 20 -5.05 -2.25 21.17
CA THR A 20 -4.95 -3.63 20.66
C THR A 20 -3.50 -4.00 20.34
N HIS A 21 -2.70 -3.03 19.91
CA HIS A 21 -1.35 -3.25 19.38
C HIS A 21 -0.26 -2.51 20.17
N GLN A 22 -0.49 -2.28 21.47
CA GLN A 22 0.43 -1.55 22.36
C GLN A 22 1.84 -2.15 22.42
N ASP A 23 1.98 -3.44 22.13
CA ASP A 23 3.28 -4.11 22.08
C ASP A 23 4.04 -3.82 20.77
N ASN A 24 3.36 -3.36 19.72
CA ASN A 24 3.91 -3.09 18.39
C ASN A 24 4.09 -1.60 18.08
N ILE A 25 3.20 -0.75 18.59
CA ILE A 25 3.13 0.67 18.21
C ILE A 25 2.93 1.61 19.41
N VAL A 26 3.23 2.89 19.19
CA VAL A 26 2.90 4.01 20.08
C VAL A 26 2.33 5.14 19.22
N ILE A 27 1.27 5.82 19.69
CA ILE A 27 0.67 6.94 18.97
C ILE A 27 1.00 8.26 19.67
N GLN A 28 1.61 9.17 18.92
CA GLN A 28 1.59 10.59 19.25
C GLN A 28 0.29 11.20 18.73
N TRP A 29 -0.41 11.97 19.56
CA TRP A 29 -1.74 12.50 19.23
C TRP A 29 -1.76 13.92 18.68
N ASP A 30 -0.66 14.67 18.87
CA ASP A 30 -0.51 16.06 18.43
C ASP A 30 0.96 16.42 18.15
N PRO A 31 1.38 16.51 16.87
CA PRO A 31 0.63 16.07 15.69
C PRO A 31 0.44 14.54 15.67
N LEU A 32 -0.60 14.08 14.96
CA LEU A 32 -1.00 12.67 14.95
C LEU A 32 0.00 11.78 14.17
N VAL A 33 0.76 10.91 14.84
CA VAL A 33 1.71 10.01 14.18
C VAL A 33 1.70 8.66 14.89
N VAL A 34 1.71 7.58 14.10
CA VAL A 34 1.85 6.21 14.62
C VAL A 34 3.30 5.78 14.44
N PHE A 35 3.97 5.45 15.54
CA PHE A 35 5.37 5.00 15.54
C PHE A 35 5.48 3.53 15.90
N ARG A 36 6.53 2.86 15.43
CA ARG A 36 6.92 1.54 15.96
C ARG A 36 7.24 1.68 17.44
N HIS A 37 6.91 0.66 18.22
CA HIS A 37 7.18 0.68 19.65
C HIS A 37 8.70 0.80 19.90
N PRO A 38 9.16 1.61 20.88
CA PRO A 38 10.58 1.86 21.15
C PRO A 38 11.41 0.59 21.40
N HIS A 39 10.78 -0.48 21.88
CA HIS A 39 11.43 -1.80 22.03
C HIS A 39 12.05 -2.29 20.71
N TYR A 40 11.42 -1.99 19.58
CA TYR A 40 11.94 -2.41 18.29
C TYR A 40 12.98 -1.42 17.73
N GLN A 41 13.20 -0.23 18.30
CA GLN A 41 14.10 0.76 17.69
C GLN A 41 15.51 0.21 17.42
N LYS A 42 16.04 0.52 16.24
CA LYS A 42 17.34 0.08 15.76
C LYS A 42 18.05 1.24 15.09
N ASN A 43 19.39 1.27 15.20
CA ASN A 43 20.22 2.27 14.52
C ASN A 43 20.34 1.95 13.03
N LYS A 44 19.32 2.34 12.26
CA LYS A 44 19.16 2.14 10.80
C LYS A 44 18.44 3.34 10.18
N VAL A 45 18.44 3.42 8.85
CA VAL A 45 17.56 4.36 8.14
C VAL A 45 16.11 4.13 8.57
N ALA A 46 15.42 5.22 8.92
CA ALA A 46 14.02 5.16 9.27
C ALA A 46 13.13 5.21 8.03
N LEU A 47 12.04 4.46 8.01
CA LEU A 47 11.05 4.46 6.95
C LEU A 47 9.77 5.13 7.43
N VAL A 48 9.35 6.18 6.74
CA VAL A 48 8.13 6.93 7.05
C VAL A 48 7.19 6.90 5.84
N SER A 49 5.93 6.54 6.07
CA SER A 49 4.87 6.69 5.07
C SER A 49 3.65 7.39 5.66
N GLY A 50 2.59 7.52 4.87
CA GLY A 50 1.38 8.21 5.25
C GLY A 50 0.45 8.48 4.08
N GLY A 51 -0.61 9.21 4.38
CA GLY A 51 -1.67 9.56 3.43
C GLY A 51 -3.01 9.67 4.12
N GLY A 52 -4.06 9.86 3.33
CA GLY A 52 -5.43 9.87 3.85
C GLY A 52 -5.80 8.58 4.56
N SER A 53 -6.62 8.71 5.60
CA SER A 53 -7.24 7.55 6.26
C SER A 53 -8.35 6.94 5.40
N GLY A 54 -8.81 5.75 5.76
CA GLY A 54 -9.84 4.99 5.03
C GLY A 54 -9.28 3.90 4.11
N HIS A 55 -7.97 3.64 4.20
CA HIS A 55 -7.28 2.55 3.52
C HIS A 55 -6.79 1.46 4.48
N GLU A 56 -7.27 1.48 5.73
CA GLU A 56 -6.80 0.58 6.78
C GLU A 56 -6.83 -0.89 6.31
N PRO A 57 -5.78 -1.69 6.61
CA PRO A 57 -4.67 -1.40 7.53
C PRO A 57 -3.58 -0.44 7.03
N LEU A 58 -3.55 -0.07 5.75
CA LEU A 58 -2.61 0.91 5.21
C LEU A 58 -2.77 2.28 5.88
N HIS A 59 -1.76 2.93 6.46
CA HIS A 59 -0.35 2.53 6.64
C HIS A 59 -0.03 2.08 8.08
N ALA A 60 -0.83 2.54 9.05
CA ALA A 60 -0.56 2.33 10.47
C ALA A 60 -0.46 0.84 10.86
N GLY A 61 -1.15 -0.04 10.14
CA GLY A 61 -1.07 -1.49 10.29
C GLY A 61 0.28 -2.10 9.91
N PHE A 62 1.10 -1.38 9.15
CA PHE A 62 2.42 -1.83 8.68
C PHE A 62 3.57 -1.15 9.43
N VAL A 63 3.27 -0.47 10.54
CA VAL A 63 4.29 0.07 11.45
C VAL A 63 4.78 -1.04 12.38
N GLY A 64 6.09 -1.30 12.39
CA GLY A 64 6.70 -2.35 13.19
C GLY A 64 8.03 -2.85 12.63
N GLU A 65 8.62 -3.84 13.29
CA GLU A 65 9.89 -4.44 12.87
C GLU A 65 9.77 -5.05 11.47
N GLY A 66 10.76 -4.78 10.60
CA GLY A 66 10.78 -5.30 9.23
C GLY A 66 9.92 -4.53 8.22
N MET A 67 9.23 -3.45 8.62
CA MET A 67 8.44 -2.57 7.76
C MET A 67 8.64 -1.09 8.14
N LEU A 68 7.57 -0.31 8.37
CA LEU A 68 7.63 1.12 8.64
C LEU A 68 8.06 1.43 10.07
N ASP A 69 8.81 2.52 10.25
CA ASP A 69 9.12 3.09 11.56
C ASP A 69 8.06 4.09 12.02
N ALA A 70 7.44 4.80 11.08
CA ALA A 70 6.28 5.64 11.36
C ALA A 70 5.29 5.72 10.18
N ALA A 71 4.03 5.97 10.53
CA ALA A 71 2.98 6.32 9.59
C ALA A 71 2.29 7.62 10.00
N CYS A 72 1.93 8.45 9.03
CA CYS A 72 1.20 9.71 9.21
C CYS A 72 -0.24 9.57 8.69
N PRO A 73 -1.24 9.24 9.54
CA PRO A 73 -2.64 9.18 9.13
C PRO A 73 -3.20 10.59 8.99
N GLY A 74 -3.60 10.99 7.79
CA GLY A 74 -4.38 12.19 7.55
C GLY A 74 -5.88 11.97 7.80
N GLU A 75 -6.70 12.96 7.53
CA GLU A 75 -8.16 12.79 7.51
C GLU A 75 -8.60 11.80 6.42
N ILE A 76 -9.85 11.34 6.46
CA ILE A 76 -10.35 10.35 5.48
C ILE A 76 -10.15 10.89 4.05
N PHE A 77 -9.39 10.14 3.23
CA PHE A 77 -9.01 10.49 1.86
C PHE A 77 -8.34 11.85 1.70
N THR A 78 -7.63 12.34 2.73
CA THR A 78 -6.91 13.60 2.70
C THR A 78 -5.50 13.42 3.27
N SER A 79 -4.48 13.81 2.50
CA SER A 79 -3.07 13.75 2.90
C SER A 79 -2.82 14.41 4.28
N PRO A 80 -1.93 13.85 5.13
CA PRO A 80 -1.49 14.49 6.37
C PRO A 80 -0.80 15.83 6.10
N SER A 81 -0.77 16.71 7.10
CA SER A 81 -0.11 18.02 6.93
C SER A 81 1.42 17.89 6.90
N PRO A 82 2.14 18.84 6.29
CA PRO A 82 3.59 18.88 6.36
C PRO A 82 4.13 18.85 7.79
N ASP A 83 3.54 19.62 8.72
CA ASP A 83 3.96 19.64 10.14
C ASP A 83 3.88 18.26 10.80
N GLN A 84 2.85 17.47 10.47
CA GLN A 84 2.69 16.11 10.96
C GLN A 84 3.79 15.19 10.41
N ILE A 85 4.09 15.29 9.12
CA ILE A 85 5.15 14.50 8.47
C ILE A 85 6.53 14.90 8.99
N THR A 86 6.81 16.20 9.15
CA THR A 86 8.07 16.71 9.73
C THR A 86 8.28 16.18 11.14
N SER A 87 7.20 16.11 11.95
CA SER A 87 7.26 15.51 13.29
C SER A 87 7.61 14.02 13.24
N ALA A 88 7.06 13.28 12.27
CA ALA A 88 7.38 11.87 12.08
C ALA A 88 8.83 11.66 11.63
N ILE A 89 9.34 12.48 10.71
CA ILE A 89 10.73 12.46 10.26
C ILE A 89 11.66 12.69 11.46
N HIS A 90 11.46 13.80 12.18
CA HIS A 90 12.32 14.18 13.30
C HIS A 90 12.38 13.12 14.41
N GLN A 91 11.24 12.52 14.75
CA GLN A 91 11.19 11.53 15.84
C GLN A 91 11.64 10.13 15.43
N SER A 92 11.61 9.82 14.14
CA SER A 92 12.05 8.52 13.63
C SER A 92 13.55 8.52 13.29
N ASP A 93 14.15 9.68 13.06
CA ASP A 93 15.56 9.78 12.67
C ASP A 93 16.51 9.24 13.76
N THR A 94 17.37 8.33 13.36
CA THR A 94 18.39 7.71 14.22
C THR A 94 19.80 8.27 13.96
N GLY A 95 19.91 9.33 13.16
CA GLY A 95 21.17 9.85 12.61
C GLY A 95 21.67 9.07 11.39
N LYS A 96 20.77 8.31 10.76
CA LYS A 96 21.02 7.55 9.52
C LYS A 96 20.20 8.06 8.34
N GLY A 97 19.39 9.10 8.57
CA GLY A 97 18.46 9.64 7.59
C GLY A 97 17.13 8.88 7.57
N VAL A 98 16.18 9.44 6.81
CA VAL A 98 14.80 8.98 6.74
C VAL A 98 14.35 8.84 5.29
N LEU A 99 13.89 7.65 4.92
CA LEU A 99 13.30 7.40 3.62
C LEU A 99 11.78 7.59 3.70
N LEU A 100 11.27 8.49 2.85
CA LEU A 100 9.85 8.75 2.69
C LEU A 100 9.29 7.83 1.59
N ILE A 101 8.34 6.97 1.91
CA ILE A 101 7.64 6.12 0.93
C ILE A 101 6.29 6.76 0.65
N VAL A 102 6.10 7.32 -0.55
CA VAL A 102 4.97 8.21 -0.84
C VAL A 102 4.15 7.66 -1.99
N LYS A 103 2.82 7.57 -1.82
CA LYS A 103 1.92 7.18 -2.93
C LYS A 103 1.80 8.35 -3.91
N ASN A 104 1.76 8.08 -5.21
CA ASN A 104 1.68 9.12 -6.24
C ASN A 104 0.28 9.76 -6.35
N TYR A 105 -0.04 10.57 -5.35
CA TYR A 105 -1.18 11.47 -5.31
C TYR A 105 -0.68 12.89 -5.08
N GLN A 106 -1.28 13.86 -5.76
CA GLN A 106 -0.80 15.25 -5.74
C GLN A 106 -0.67 15.82 -4.32
N GLY A 107 -1.68 15.59 -3.47
CA GLY A 107 -1.66 16.05 -2.08
C GLY A 107 -0.64 15.33 -1.19
N ASP A 108 -0.41 14.04 -1.44
CA ASP A 108 0.62 13.28 -0.73
C ASP A 108 2.01 13.79 -1.14
N ARG A 109 2.30 13.87 -2.45
CA ARG A 109 3.57 14.39 -2.96
C ARG A 109 3.92 15.76 -2.43
N MET A 110 3.01 16.72 -2.59
CA MET A 110 3.24 18.10 -2.18
C MET A 110 3.54 18.20 -0.68
N ASN A 111 2.77 17.52 0.17
CA ASN A 111 2.94 17.63 1.61
C ASN A 111 4.23 16.94 2.10
N PHE A 112 4.59 15.79 1.52
CA PHE A 112 5.83 15.09 1.86
C PHE A 112 7.08 15.82 1.33
N GLU A 113 7.01 16.42 0.13
CA GLU A 113 8.07 17.28 -0.40
C GLU A 113 8.32 18.50 0.50
N ILE A 114 7.25 19.20 0.92
CA ILE A 114 7.37 20.33 1.86
C ILE A 114 7.95 19.87 3.20
N ALA A 115 7.52 18.72 3.73
CA ALA A 115 8.03 18.20 4.99
C ALA A 115 9.52 17.82 4.92
N ALA A 116 9.96 17.25 3.79
CA ALA A 116 11.36 16.96 3.52
C ALA A 116 12.20 18.24 3.48
N GLU A 117 11.71 19.30 2.83
CA GLU A 117 12.39 20.62 2.80
C GLU A 117 12.46 21.31 4.16
N LEU A 118 11.45 21.09 5.03
CA LEU A 118 11.41 21.66 6.38
C LEU A 118 12.21 20.85 7.41
N SER A 119 12.59 19.62 7.09
CA SER A 119 13.32 18.74 8.00
C SER A 119 14.81 19.09 8.08
N GLU A 120 15.40 18.91 9.27
CA GLU A 120 16.86 18.99 9.46
C GLU A 120 17.57 17.65 9.20
N SER A 121 16.80 16.55 9.07
CA SER A 121 17.32 15.22 8.78
C SER A 121 17.60 15.03 7.30
N ASP A 122 18.60 14.21 6.97
CA ASP A 122 18.80 13.73 5.60
C ASP A 122 17.58 12.90 5.17
N THR A 123 16.92 13.32 4.09
CA THR A 123 15.74 12.63 3.56
C THR A 123 15.87 12.32 2.08
N LEU A 124 15.37 11.15 1.68
CA LEU A 124 15.12 10.79 0.29
C LEU A 124 13.69 10.26 0.17
N MET A 125 13.14 10.29 -1.04
CA MET A 125 11.76 9.91 -1.29
C MET A 125 11.67 8.85 -2.39
N VAL A 126 10.91 7.80 -2.15
CA VAL A 126 10.49 6.80 -3.15
C VAL A 126 9.02 7.05 -3.46
N LEU A 127 8.73 7.34 -4.72
CA LEU A 127 7.38 7.62 -5.19
C LEU A 127 6.75 6.35 -5.78
N VAL A 128 5.71 5.82 -5.14
CA VAL A 128 4.99 4.63 -5.59
C VAL A 128 3.90 5.01 -6.60
N ASN A 129 4.10 4.58 -7.85
CA ASN A 129 3.23 4.83 -9.01
C ASN A 129 2.90 3.52 -9.74
N ASP A 130 2.39 2.53 -9.00
CA ASP A 130 2.17 1.17 -9.47
C ASP A 130 0.88 0.96 -10.28
N ASP A 131 0.00 1.96 -10.43
CA ASP A 131 -1.20 1.81 -11.24
C ASP A 131 -0.88 1.51 -12.72
N ALA A 132 -1.24 0.31 -13.17
CA ALA A 132 -0.98 -0.17 -14.52
C ALA A 132 -1.96 0.40 -15.57
N THR A 133 -3.02 1.09 -15.13
CA THR A 133 -4.04 1.63 -16.04
C THR A 133 -3.65 2.96 -16.69
N GLN A 134 -2.56 3.57 -16.23
CA GLN A 134 -2.04 4.82 -16.77
C GLN A 134 -0.73 4.58 -17.52
N SER A 135 -0.68 4.99 -18.79
CA SER A 135 0.49 4.81 -19.65
C SER A 135 1.65 5.75 -19.29
N ASP A 136 1.33 6.95 -18.80
CA ASP A 136 2.31 7.88 -18.26
C ASP A 136 2.61 7.54 -16.80
N ARG A 137 3.84 7.07 -16.55
CA ARG A 137 4.30 6.64 -15.23
C ARG A 137 4.33 7.79 -14.23
N ASP A 138 4.61 9.01 -14.67
CA ASP A 138 4.72 10.17 -13.77
C ASP A 138 3.37 10.58 -13.18
N SER A 139 2.28 10.29 -13.91
CA SER A 139 0.90 10.52 -13.47
C SER A 139 0.19 9.28 -12.94
N ALA A 140 0.81 8.09 -13.02
CA ALA A 140 0.24 6.84 -12.53
C ALA A 140 0.04 6.86 -10.99
N ARG A 141 -1.17 6.55 -10.52
CA ARG A 141 -1.51 6.51 -9.08
C ARG A 141 -0.66 5.50 -8.31
N GLY A 142 -0.48 5.75 -7.01
CA GLY A 142 0.06 4.77 -6.05
C GLY A 142 -1.07 3.98 -5.40
N LEU A 143 -1.16 2.68 -5.67
CA LEU A 143 -2.19 1.76 -5.22
C LEU A 143 -1.62 0.76 -4.20
N ALA A 144 -2.12 -0.48 -4.22
CA ALA A 144 -1.80 -1.50 -3.22
C ALA A 144 -0.33 -1.97 -3.26
N GLY A 145 0.39 -1.77 -4.37
CA GLY A 145 1.80 -2.15 -4.50
C GLY A 145 2.72 -1.46 -3.49
N VAL A 146 2.30 -0.36 -2.88
CA VAL A 146 3.02 0.28 -1.76
C VAL A 146 3.29 -0.70 -0.61
N VAL A 147 2.39 -1.66 -0.34
CA VAL A 147 2.58 -2.66 0.74
C VAL A 147 3.80 -3.54 0.46
N VAL A 148 4.04 -3.88 -0.81
CA VAL A 148 5.21 -4.65 -1.22
C VAL A 148 6.48 -3.82 -1.07
N VAL A 149 6.43 -2.56 -1.49
CA VAL A 149 7.54 -1.61 -1.38
C VAL A 149 7.93 -1.42 0.10
N GLU A 150 6.97 -1.17 0.98
CA GLU A 150 7.18 -1.04 2.42
C GLU A 150 7.78 -2.29 3.04
N LYS A 151 7.29 -3.48 2.66
CA LYS A 151 7.81 -4.76 3.16
C LYS A 151 9.27 -4.98 2.78
N MET A 152 9.61 -4.78 1.51
CA MET A 152 10.94 -5.05 1.00
C MET A 152 11.96 -4.00 1.48
N LEU A 153 11.57 -2.72 1.48
CA LEU A 153 12.42 -1.66 1.99
C LEU A 153 12.60 -1.76 3.51
N GLY A 154 11.56 -2.16 4.25
CA GLY A 154 11.66 -2.43 5.68
C GLY A 154 12.68 -3.51 5.98
N ALA A 155 12.60 -4.65 5.29
CA ALA A 155 13.58 -5.72 5.40
C ALA A 155 15.01 -5.25 5.05
N ALA A 156 15.16 -4.46 3.99
CA ALA A 156 16.45 -3.91 3.57
C ALA A 156 17.03 -2.91 4.59
N ALA A 157 16.18 -2.06 5.16
CA ALA A 157 16.56 -1.13 6.22
C ALA A 157 16.98 -1.91 7.48
N GLU A 158 16.28 -2.98 7.84
CA GLU A 158 16.68 -3.86 8.95
C GLU A 158 18.05 -4.54 8.70
N ARG A 159 18.44 -4.75 7.45
CA ARG A 159 19.79 -5.22 7.06
C ARG A 159 20.85 -4.11 7.11
N GLY A 160 20.46 -2.86 7.36
CA GLY A 160 21.36 -1.73 7.54
C GLY A 160 21.82 -1.06 6.24
N LEU A 161 21.03 -1.15 5.16
CA LEU A 161 21.32 -0.40 3.93
C LEU A 161 21.32 1.12 4.21
N THR A 162 22.10 1.86 3.42
CA THR A 162 22.15 3.34 3.50
C THR A 162 20.89 3.96 2.88
N LEU A 163 20.67 5.24 3.15
CA LEU A 163 19.51 5.98 2.65
C LEU A 163 19.46 5.97 1.12
N GLU A 164 20.60 6.17 0.46
CA GLU A 164 20.73 6.18 -1.00
C GLU A 164 20.45 4.80 -1.59
N ALA A 165 21.03 3.75 -0.99
CA ALA A 165 20.84 2.38 -1.44
C ALA A 165 19.37 1.94 -1.30
N LEU A 166 18.67 2.41 -0.26
CA LEU A 166 17.24 2.15 -0.10
C LEU A 166 16.39 2.93 -1.11
N ALA A 167 16.74 4.18 -1.41
CA ALA A 167 16.05 4.95 -2.44
C ALA A 167 16.19 4.29 -3.82
N GLU A 168 17.42 3.92 -4.21
CA GLU A 168 17.69 3.19 -5.45
C GLU A 168 16.95 1.86 -5.54
N LEU A 169 16.96 1.08 -4.45
CA LEU A 169 16.22 -0.18 -4.37
C LEU A 169 14.71 0.05 -4.48
N GLY A 170 14.18 1.09 -3.83
CA GLY A 170 12.77 1.44 -3.85
C GLY A 170 12.29 1.80 -5.26
N ASP A 171 13.05 2.64 -5.96
CA ASP A 171 12.75 3.01 -7.35
C ASP A 171 12.76 1.79 -8.27
N ASP A 172 13.72 0.88 -8.11
CA ASP A 172 13.80 -0.36 -8.88
C ASP A 172 12.59 -1.28 -8.60
N ILE A 173 12.20 -1.47 -7.32
CA ILE A 173 11.02 -2.25 -6.94
C ILE A 173 9.75 -1.63 -7.54
N VAL A 174 9.56 -0.32 -7.41
CA VAL A 174 8.41 0.39 -7.96
C VAL A 174 8.34 0.26 -9.48
N SER A 175 9.49 0.35 -10.16
CA SER A 175 9.55 0.21 -11.63
C SER A 175 9.03 -1.14 -12.13
N ARG A 176 9.09 -2.18 -11.28
CA ARG A 176 8.66 -3.56 -11.56
C ARG A 176 7.38 -4.00 -10.86
N THR A 177 6.71 -3.08 -10.17
CA THR A 177 5.45 -3.32 -9.47
C THR A 177 4.29 -2.70 -10.24
N ARG A 178 3.24 -3.50 -10.51
CA ARG A 178 2.06 -3.07 -11.26
C ARG A 178 0.78 -3.58 -10.63
N THR A 179 -0.22 -2.71 -10.54
CA THR A 179 -1.50 -2.97 -9.89
C THR A 179 -2.68 -2.54 -10.74
N ILE A 180 -3.73 -3.35 -10.77
CA ILE A 180 -5.06 -2.96 -11.29
C ILE A 180 -6.11 -3.29 -10.23
N GLY A 181 -6.98 -2.33 -9.93
CA GLY A 181 -8.17 -2.51 -9.11
C GLY A 181 -9.45 -2.64 -9.94
N VAL A 182 -10.41 -3.43 -9.46
CA VAL A 182 -11.77 -3.53 -9.98
C VAL A 182 -12.77 -3.42 -8.84
N ALA A 183 -13.85 -2.67 -9.05
CA ALA A 183 -14.91 -2.50 -8.05
C ALA A 183 -16.27 -2.96 -8.58
N PHE A 184 -17.00 -3.64 -7.71
CA PHE A 184 -18.37 -4.12 -7.89
C PHE A 184 -19.40 -3.20 -7.22
N SER A 185 -18.94 -2.30 -6.35
CA SER A 185 -19.74 -1.24 -5.74
C SER A 185 -18.91 0.02 -5.54
N THR A 186 -19.55 1.13 -5.20
CA THR A 186 -18.88 2.40 -4.90
C THR A 186 -18.81 2.60 -3.38
N CYS A 187 -17.74 3.27 -2.93
CA CYS A 187 -17.56 3.64 -1.52
C CYS A 187 -18.72 4.52 -1.02
N SER A 188 -19.26 4.24 0.18
CA SER A 188 -20.40 4.99 0.71
C SER A 188 -20.04 6.40 1.21
N PHE A 189 -18.78 6.63 1.58
CA PHE A 189 -18.29 7.90 2.13
C PHE A 189 -18.21 9.00 1.07
N ARG A 190 -17.77 8.67 -0.15
CA ARG A 190 -17.88 9.54 -1.32
C ARG A 190 -18.89 8.91 -2.27
N LYS A 191 -20.09 9.49 -2.37
CA LYS A 191 -21.00 9.16 -3.47
C LYS A 191 -20.28 9.48 -4.79
N MET A 192 -19.71 8.46 -5.42
CA MET A 192 -19.15 8.58 -6.76
C MET A 192 -20.22 9.12 -7.70
N ALA A 193 -19.83 9.91 -8.68
CA ALA A 193 -20.76 10.41 -9.69
C ALA A 193 -21.29 9.21 -10.52
N GLY A 194 -22.59 8.92 -10.37
CA GLY A 194 -23.28 7.83 -11.07
C GLY A 194 -23.24 6.51 -10.32
N SER A 195 -24.40 5.91 -10.04
CA SER A 195 -24.48 4.53 -9.54
C SER A 195 -23.79 3.57 -10.51
N LEU A 196 -23.07 2.59 -9.96
CA LEU A 196 -22.62 1.44 -10.73
C LEU A 196 -23.81 0.50 -10.88
N GLU A 197 -24.17 0.17 -12.12
CA GLU A 197 -25.29 -0.72 -12.36
C GLU A 197 -24.93 -2.17 -12.00
N SER A 198 -25.91 -2.99 -11.61
CA SER A 198 -25.68 -4.37 -11.15
C SER A 198 -24.98 -5.31 -12.16
N HIS A 199 -25.00 -4.93 -13.44
CA HIS A 199 -24.39 -5.66 -14.56
C HIS A 199 -23.06 -5.05 -15.01
N GLU A 200 -22.54 -4.04 -14.30
CA GLU A 200 -21.29 -3.36 -14.59
C GLU A 200 -20.25 -3.63 -13.49
N VAL A 201 -18.98 -3.47 -13.84
CA VAL A 201 -17.87 -3.32 -12.89
C VAL A 201 -17.07 -2.11 -13.29
N GLU A 202 -16.59 -1.36 -12.30
CA GLU A 202 -15.69 -0.25 -12.52
C GLU A 202 -14.26 -0.79 -12.59
N TYR A 203 -13.61 -0.64 -13.74
CA TYR A 203 -12.29 -1.22 -14.03
C TYR A 203 -11.20 -0.16 -13.95
N GLY A 204 -10.09 -0.47 -13.27
CA GLY A 204 -8.99 0.46 -13.04
C GLY A 204 -9.28 1.49 -11.95
N VAL A 205 -9.96 1.09 -10.89
CA VAL A 205 -10.30 1.99 -9.77
C VAL A 205 -9.06 2.35 -8.95
N GLY A 206 -9.07 3.58 -8.42
CA GLY A 206 -8.11 4.05 -7.44
C GLY A 206 -8.52 3.72 -6.00
N ILE A 207 -7.74 4.18 -5.02
CA ILE A 207 -8.02 3.92 -3.60
C ILE A 207 -8.86 5.00 -2.91
N HIS A 208 -9.04 6.21 -3.46
CA HIS A 208 -9.85 7.26 -2.83
C HIS A 208 -11.31 7.31 -3.34
N GLY A 209 -11.77 6.24 -3.99
CA GLY A 209 -13.06 6.19 -4.66
C GLY A 209 -13.12 7.06 -5.91
N GLU A 210 -11.97 7.28 -6.58
CA GLU A 210 -11.95 7.85 -7.92
C GLU A 210 -12.55 6.88 -8.93
N LEU A 211 -13.18 7.41 -9.99
CA LEU A 211 -13.67 6.59 -11.10
C LEU A 211 -12.52 5.77 -11.71
N GLY A 212 -12.87 4.61 -12.23
CA GLY A 212 -11.96 3.80 -13.00
C GLY A 212 -11.70 4.40 -14.37
N ILE A 213 -10.91 3.71 -15.18
CA ILE A 213 -10.67 4.10 -16.57
C ILE A 213 -11.85 3.74 -17.48
N SER A 214 -12.68 2.77 -17.07
CA SER A 214 -13.84 2.31 -17.84
C SER A 214 -14.82 1.50 -16.99
N ARG A 215 -16.07 1.40 -17.45
CA ARG A 215 -17.04 0.40 -16.98
C ARG A 215 -17.09 -0.74 -17.98
N ILE A 216 -16.98 -1.97 -17.48
CA ILE A 216 -17.05 -3.19 -18.30
C ILE A 216 -18.18 -4.10 -17.81
N PRO A 217 -18.68 -5.03 -18.64
CA PRO A 217 -19.70 -5.98 -18.20
C PRO A 217 -19.23 -6.82 -17.02
N ARG A 218 -20.10 -6.97 -16.02
CA ARG A 218 -19.89 -7.89 -14.91
C ARG A 218 -19.70 -9.30 -15.45
N SER A 219 -18.54 -9.86 -15.16
CA SER A 219 -18.09 -11.14 -15.68
C SER A 219 -17.60 -12.02 -14.54
N PRO A 220 -17.65 -13.35 -14.68
CA PRO A 220 -17.07 -14.25 -13.70
C PRO A 220 -15.56 -14.05 -13.56
N ILE A 221 -15.00 -14.51 -12.44
CA ILE A 221 -13.59 -14.28 -12.06
C ILE A 221 -12.61 -14.86 -13.08
N ASN A 222 -12.93 -16.00 -13.69
CA ASN A 222 -12.16 -16.65 -14.76
C ASN A 222 -12.18 -15.91 -16.10
N VAL A 223 -12.87 -14.77 -16.19
CA VAL A 223 -12.80 -13.84 -17.32
C VAL A 223 -12.12 -12.55 -16.89
N LEU A 224 -12.45 -12.06 -15.69
CA LEU A 224 -11.94 -10.79 -15.19
C LEU A 224 -10.45 -10.85 -14.83
N ILE A 225 -10.01 -11.92 -14.14
CA ILE A 225 -8.61 -12.09 -13.71
C ILE A 225 -7.65 -12.21 -14.90
N PRO A 226 -7.91 -13.04 -15.94
CA PRO A 226 -7.06 -13.06 -17.12
C PRO A 226 -6.86 -11.67 -17.76
N LYS A 227 -7.95 -10.90 -17.88
CA LYS A 227 -7.88 -9.53 -18.40
C LYS A 227 -6.98 -8.62 -17.53
N MET A 228 -7.16 -8.67 -16.20
CA MET A 228 -6.34 -7.87 -15.28
C MET A 228 -4.86 -8.23 -15.38
N ILE A 229 -4.53 -9.52 -15.41
CA ILE A 229 -3.16 -10.00 -15.57
C ILE A 229 -2.59 -9.57 -16.94
N ASP A 230 -3.35 -9.70 -18.03
CA ASP A 230 -2.91 -9.29 -19.36
C ASP A 230 -2.56 -7.79 -19.42
N ASP A 231 -3.42 -6.93 -18.87
CA ASP A 231 -3.20 -5.49 -18.83
C ASP A 231 -2.00 -5.14 -17.92
N ILE A 232 -1.86 -5.81 -16.77
CA ILE A 232 -0.70 -5.66 -15.88
C ILE A 232 0.60 -6.03 -16.59
N LEU A 233 0.66 -7.20 -17.22
CA LEU A 233 1.88 -7.67 -17.90
C LEU A 233 2.23 -6.80 -19.11
N GLN A 234 1.24 -6.26 -19.83
CA GLN A 234 1.49 -5.30 -20.92
C GLN A 234 2.09 -3.98 -20.41
N SER A 235 1.82 -3.59 -19.17
CA SER A 235 2.36 -2.39 -18.54
C SER A 235 3.77 -2.58 -17.95
N LEU A 236 4.27 -3.82 -17.89
CA LEU A 236 5.63 -4.15 -17.48
C LEU A 236 6.55 -4.17 -18.71
N GLU A 237 7.68 -3.47 -18.63
CA GLU A 237 8.64 -3.40 -19.75
C GLU A 237 9.38 -4.73 -19.99
N ALA A 238 9.55 -5.54 -18.94
CA ALA A 238 10.09 -6.89 -19.01
C ALA A 238 9.44 -7.73 -17.91
N ALA A 239 8.95 -8.91 -18.28
CA ALA A 239 8.45 -9.93 -17.37
C ALA A 239 9.34 -11.16 -17.55
N SER A 240 10.30 -11.34 -16.65
CA SER A 240 11.41 -12.29 -16.85
C SER A 240 11.56 -13.30 -15.71
N SER A 241 10.76 -13.16 -14.66
CA SER A 241 10.96 -13.85 -13.39
C SER A 241 9.75 -14.63 -12.89
N GLN A 242 9.92 -15.30 -11.75
CA GLN A 242 8.84 -15.83 -10.93
C GLN A 242 8.26 -14.69 -10.08
N PRO A 243 7.04 -14.19 -10.39
CA PRO A 243 6.56 -12.96 -9.78
C PRO A 243 6.15 -13.17 -8.31
N ILE A 244 6.11 -12.07 -7.57
CA ILE A 244 5.32 -11.98 -6.34
C ILE A 244 3.93 -11.50 -6.75
N LEU A 245 2.90 -12.20 -6.29
CA LEU A 245 1.50 -11.88 -6.57
C LEU A 245 0.79 -11.47 -5.28
N MET A 246 0.19 -10.29 -5.26
CA MET A 246 -0.72 -9.90 -4.20
C MET A 246 -2.15 -9.77 -4.73
N VAL A 247 -3.09 -10.42 -4.03
CA VAL A 247 -4.53 -10.23 -4.20
C VAL A 247 -5.04 -9.46 -3.00
N ASN A 248 -5.50 -8.24 -3.24
CA ASN A 248 -5.94 -7.33 -2.20
C ASN A 248 -7.45 -7.05 -2.30
N GLY A 249 -8.17 -7.16 -1.18
CA GLY A 249 -9.54 -6.71 -1.06
C GLY A 249 -9.62 -5.18 -0.89
N LEU A 250 -10.60 -4.55 -1.55
CA LEU A 250 -10.84 -3.09 -1.43
C LEU A 250 -11.73 -2.72 -0.23
N GLY A 251 -12.12 -3.68 0.59
CA GLY A 251 -12.93 -3.45 1.79
C GLY A 251 -13.94 -4.55 2.06
N ALA A 252 -14.99 -4.63 1.25
CA ALA A 252 -16.14 -5.51 1.48
C ALA A 252 -16.02 -6.91 0.85
N ALA A 253 -14.97 -7.17 0.06
CA ALA A 253 -14.72 -8.48 -0.55
C ALA A 253 -14.51 -9.55 0.54
N LEU A 254 -15.11 -10.73 0.36
CA LEU A 254 -14.95 -11.84 1.29
C LEU A 254 -13.59 -12.52 1.09
N ALA A 255 -12.99 -13.01 2.17
CA ALA A 255 -11.72 -13.75 2.10
C ALA A 255 -11.78 -14.92 1.10
N SER A 256 -12.89 -15.66 1.05
CA SER A 256 -13.09 -16.75 0.09
C SER A 256 -13.08 -16.28 -1.36
N ASP A 257 -13.57 -15.07 -1.65
CA ASP A 257 -13.55 -14.51 -3.01
C ASP A 257 -12.12 -14.12 -3.41
N LEU A 258 -11.31 -13.66 -2.45
CA LEU A 258 -9.89 -13.38 -2.65
C LEU A 258 -9.09 -14.66 -2.91
N ASP A 259 -9.40 -15.76 -2.22
CA ASP A 259 -8.76 -17.07 -2.47
C ASP A 259 -9.07 -17.58 -3.89
N LEU A 260 -10.31 -17.44 -4.36
CA LEU A 260 -10.69 -17.78 -5.74
C LEU A 260 -9.97 -16.90 -6.77
N ALA A 261 -9.81 -15.61 -6.47
CA ALA A 261 -9.06 -14.69 -7.32
C ALA A 261 -7.59 -15.09 -7.41
N LEU A 262 -7.00 -15.49 -6.29
CA LEU A 262 -5.62 -15.94 -6.20
C LEU A 262 -5.41 -17.22 -7.02
N GLU A 263 -6.25 -18.23 -6.84
CA GLU A 263 -6.16 -19.50 -7.58
C GLU A 263 -6.16 -19.26 -9.09
N GLU A 264 -7.12 -18.45 -9.58
CA GLU A 264 -7.23 -18.14 -11.00
C GLU A 264 -6.03 -17.32 -11.49
N ALA A 265 -5.56 -16.33 -10.72
CA ALA A 265 -4.41 -15.50 -11.10
C ALA A 265 -3.11 -16.34 -11.19
N GLN A 266 -2.89 -17.25 -10.24
CA GLN A 266 -1.76 -18.17 -10.27
C GLN A 266 -1.81 -19.09 -11.49
N LYS A 267 -2.99 -19.63 -11.81
CA LYS A 267 -3.19 -20.46 -13.00
C LYS A 267 -2.88 -19.69 -14.28
N VAL A 268 -3.41 -18.48 -14.45
CA VAL A 268 -3.17 -17.64 -15.63
C VAL A 268 -1.69 -17.32 -15.79
N LEU A 269 -1.00 -16.94 -14.70
CA LEU A 269 0.43 -16.65 -14.74
C LEU A 269 1.26 -17.91 -15.07
N ALA A 270 0.91 -19.08 -14.53
CA ALA A 270 1.57 -20.34 -14.84
C ALA A 270 1.39 -20.75 -16.32
N GLU A 271 0.18 -20.58 -16.89
CA GLU A 271 -0.09 -20.82 -18.32
C GLU A 271 0.73 -19.89 -19.24
N LYS A 272 1.10 -18.71 -18.74
CA LYS A 272 2.00 -17.75 -19.41
C LYS A 272 3.49 -18.03 -19.17
N GLY A 273 3.84 -19.11 -18.46
CA GLY A 273 5.23 -19.49 -18.15
C GLY A 273 5.85 -18.71 -16.99
N MET A 274 5.04 -18.02 -16.18
CA MET A 274 5.46 -17.21 -15.04
C MET A 274 4.92 -17.77 -13.71
N PRO A 275 5.35 -18.96 -13.25
CA PRO A 275 4.88 -19.50 -11.98
C PRO A 275 5.24 -18.55 -10.83
N VAL A 276 4.24 -18.23 -10.00
CA VAL A 276 4.36 -17.29 -8.88
C VAL A 276 5.33 -17.82 -7.81
N ALA A 277 6.28 -16.99 -7.38
CA ALA A 277 7.24 -17.32 -6.32
C ALA A 277 6.63 -17.18 -4.92
N ARG A 278 5.92 -16.08 -4.67
CA ARG A 278 5.30 -15.77 -3.38
C ARG A 278 3.95 -15.11 -3.58
N THR A 279 3.07 -15.31 -2.61
CA THR A 279 1.71 -14.78 -2.63
C THR A 279 1.42 -14.00 -1.37
N LEU A 280 0.61 -12.96 -1.50
CA LEU A 280 -0.06 -12.30 -0.37
C LEU A 280 -1.54 -12.15 -0.71
N VAL A 281 -2.43 -12.65 0.15
CA VAL A 281 -3.88 -12.59 -0.08
C VAL A 281 -4.57 -12.10 1.18
N GLY A 282 -5.50 -11.16 1.00
CA GLY A 282 -6.17 -10.51 2.12
C GLY A 282 -6.55 -9.06 1.82
N THR A 283 -6.77 -8.29 2.87
CA THR A 283 -7.24 -6.91 2.77
C THR A 283 -6.18 -6.00 3.38
N PHE A 284 -5.38 -5.34 2.55
CA PHE A 284 -4.17 -4.62 2.93
C PHE A 284 -4.23 -3.12 2.62
N ALA A 285 -4.85 -2.76 1.49
CA ALA A 285 -5.06 -1.38 1.06
C ALA A 285 -6.52 -1.23 0.62
N THR A 286 -7.35 -0.67 1.50
CA THR A 286 -8.81 -0.60 1.29
C THR A 286 -9.26 0.72 0.65
N THR A 287 -10.53 0.75 0.27
CA THR A 287 -11.31 1.94 -0.08
C THR A 287 -12.59 1.90 0.74
N LEU A 288 -12.44 1.91 2.07
CA LEU A 288 -13.52 1.75 3.06
C LEU A 288 -14.40 0.51 2.80
N ASP A 289 -15.65 0.71 2.37
CA ASP A 289 -16.65 -0.34 2.18
C ASP A 289 -16.87 -0.73 0.71
N THR A 290 -15.91 -0.39 -0.16
CA THR A 290 -15.92 -0.81 -1.56
C THR A 290 -15.86 -2.33 -1.66
N ASP A 291 -16.82 -2.92 -2.37
CA ASP A 291 -16.75 -4.32 -2.82
C ASP A 291 -15.90 -4.35 -4.08
N GLY A 292 -14.79 -5.07 -4.04
CA GLY A 292 -13.80 -5.07 -5.12
C GLY A 292 -12.48 -5.69 -4.71
N ILE A 293 -11.63 -5.93 -5.70
CA ILE A 293 -10.31 -6.52 -5.54
C ILE A 293 -9.29 -5.73 -6.36
N SER A 294 -8.02 -5.81 -5.97
CA SER A 294 -6.91 -5.44 -6.82
C SER A 294 -5.90 -6.59 -6.91
N LEU A 295 -5.26 -6.68 -8.08
CA LEU A 295 -4.12 -7.57 -8.31
C LEU A 295 -2.88 -6.72 -8.43
N THR A 296 -1.84 -7.08 -7.68
CA THR A 296 -0.49 -6.52 -7.82
C THR A 296 0.46 -7.63 -8.27
N VAL A 297 1.20 -7.40 -9.34
CA VAL A 297 2.27 -8.28 -9.81
C VAL A 297 3.59 -7.54 -9.68
N VAL A 298 4.57 -8.20 -9.08
CA VAL A 298 5.96 -7.73 -9.02
C VAL A 298 6.83 -8.68 -9.82
N ASP A 299 7.48 -8.19 -10.89
CA ASP A 299 8.53 -8.93 -11.60
C ASP A 299 9.80 -8.94 -10.73
N ALA A 300 9.78 -9.77 -9.70
CA ALA A 300 10.75 -9.77 -8.63
C ALA A 300 12.07 -10.42 -9.06
N ARG A 301 13.19 -9.76 -8.73
CA ARG A 301 14.51 -10.36 -8.89
C ARG A 301 14.73 -11.46 -7.83
N PRO A 302 15.55 -12.49 -8.09
CA PRO A 302 15.80 -13.56 -7.13
C PRO A 302 16.21 -13.06 -5.74
N GLU A 303 17.06 -12.03 -5.67
CA GLU A 303 17.53 -11.42 -4.42
C GLU A 303 16.41 -10.72 -3.62
N TRP A 304 15.31 -10.31 -4.27
CA TRP A 304 14.18 -9.67 -3.60
C TRP A 304 13.28 -10.67 -2.89
N ILE A 305 13.32 -11.95 -3.30
CA ILE A 305 12.58 -13.01 -2.60
C ILE A 305 13.09 -13.14 -1.16
N GLU A 306 14.40 -12.97 -0.93
CA GLU A 306 14.94 -12.96 0.42
C GLU A 306 14.48 -11.75 1.25
N LEU A 307 14.30 -10.57 0.64
CA LEU A 307 13.75 -9.39 1.31
C LEU A 307 12.27 -9.60 1.66
N TRP A 308 11.51 -10.19 0.74
CA TRP A 308 10.13 -10.57 0.96
C TRP A 308 9.99 -11.55 2.13
N ASP A 309 10.79 -12.61 2.13
CA ASP A 309 10.79 -13.67 3.15
C ASP A 309 11.41 -13.24 4.49
N SER A 310 12.04 -12.06 4.56
CA SER A 310 12.63 -11.57 5.80
C SER A 310 11.54 -11.33 6.86
N PRO A 311 11.82 -11.58 8.14
CA PRO A 311 10.82 -11.41 9.19
C PRO A 311 10.23 -9.99 9.22
N ALA A 312 8.94 -9.91 9.54
CA ALA A 312 8.25 -8.66 9.83
C ALA A 312 7.22 -8.90 10.93
N THR A 313 7.12 -7.98 11.88
CA THR A 313 6.16 -8.05 12.98
C THR A 313 5.43 -6.72 13.09
N THR A 314 4.29 -6.62 12.39
CA THR A 314 3.41 -5.45 12.39
C THR A 314 1.99 -5.84 12.79
N PRO A 315 1.12 -4.90 13.19
CA PRO A 315 -0.28 -5.17 13.49
C PRO A 315 -1.05 -5.93 12.40
N ALA A 316 -0.72 -5.68 11.12
CA ALA A 316 -1.45 -6.22 9.97
C ALA A 316 -0.68 -7.27 9.16
N LEU A 317 0.63 -7.43 9.38
CA LEU A 317 1.45 -8.41 8.69
C LEU A 317 2.52 -9.01 9.61
N ALA A 318 2.47 -10.32 9.77
CA ALA A 318 3.48 -11.10 10.47
C ALA A 318 4.09 -12.13 9.51
N ILE A 319 5.39 -12.04 9.26
CA ILE A 319 6.19 -13.00 8.49
C ILE A 319 7.31 -13.46 9.43
N GLY A 320 7.43 -14.77 9.63
CA GLY A 320 8.35 -15.39 10.59
C GLY A 320 9.48 -16.18 9.95
#